data_AF-A0A2T2RME8-F1
#
_entry.id   AF-A0A2T2RME8-F1
#
_cell.length_a   1.000
_cell.length_b   1.000
_cell.length_c   1.000
_cell.angle_alpha   90.00
_cell.angle_beta   90.00
_cell.angle_gamma   90.00
#
_symmetry.space_group_name_H-M   'P 1'
#
loop_
_entity.id
_entity.type
_entity.pdbx_description
1 polymer ?
#
loop_
_entity_poly.entity_id
_entity_poly.type
_entity_poly.pdbx_seq_one_letter_code
_entity_poly.pdbx_strand_id
1 'polypeptide(L)'
;MNATTNLPPKLELKINLTDKQFWELCHDNGEFQFEHTAQGEVIIMPPTGGNTSRRNIKIATQLENWSRQNNLGETFDSNGGFKLPNGANRSPDACWVKRDKMQEYIDNGAKLAWLIDPKREVVEIYRPNQEVEVLESPNSVSGEDVLPGFVLDLAQIL
;
A
#
# COMPACT_ATOMS: atom_id res chain seq x y z
N MET A 1 -26.63 -29.68 23.58
CA MET A 1 -27.03 -28.75 22.49
C MET A 1 -25.82 -27.91 22.16
N ASN A 2 -25.22 -28.09 20.99
CA ASN A 2 -24.16 -27.19 20.54
C ASN A 2 -24.85 -26.01 19.87
N ALA A 3 -24.78 -24.83 20.49
CA ALA A 3 -25.20 -23.61 19.83
C ALA A 3 -24.17 -23.26 18.76
N THR A 4 -24.56 -23.35 17.49
CA THR A 4 -23.75 -22.83 16.39
C THR A 4 -24.02 -21.34 16.30
N THR A 5 -23.06 -20.52 16.73
CA THR A 5 -23.13 -19.07 16.55
C THR A 5 -22.48 -18.73 15.21
N ASN A 6 -23.25 -18.17 14.28
CA ASN A 6 -22.70 -17.65 13.02
C ASN A 6 -22.10 -16.26 13.27
N LEU A 7 -20.85 -16.07 12.85
CA LEU A 7 -20.24 -14.74 12.86
C LEU A 7 -20.74 -13.92 11.65
N PRO A 8 -20.89 -12.60 11.80
CA PRO A 8 -21.14 -11.72 10.67
C PRO A 8 -19.96 -11.79 9.68
N PRO A 9 -20.16 -11.40 8.41
CA PRO A 9 -19.10 -11.37 7.39
C PRO A 9 -17.96 -10.40 7.71
N LYS A 10 -18.15 -9.52 8.70
CA LYS A 10 -17.21 -8.50 9.16
C LYS A 10 -17.33 -8.40 10.69
N LEU A 11 -16.21 -8.42 11.40
CA LEU A 11 -16.18 -8.15 12.84
C LEU A 11 -15.72 -6.72 13.07
N GLU A 12 -16.50 -5.97 13.86
CA GLU A 12 -16.21 -4.58 14.22
C GLU A 12 -15.88 -4.49 15.71
N LEU A 13 -14.67 -4.05 16.01
CA LEU A 13 -14.19 -3.80 17.36
C LEU A 13 -14.19 -2.29 17.61
N LYS A 14 -14.96 -1.87 18.60
CA LYS A 14 -15.00 -0.47 19.06
C LYS A 14 -13.84 -0.18 20.01
N ILE A 15 -12.63 -0.31 19.50
CA ILE A 15 -11.38 -0.02 20.20
C ILE A 15 -10.72 1.19 19.55
N ASN A 16 -10.45 2.24 20.33
CA ASN A 16 -9.83 3.45 19.80
C ASN A 16 -8.31 3.25 19.79
N LEU A 17 -7.73 3.06 18.60
CA LEU A 17 -6.30 2.89 18.43
C LEU A 17 -5.69 4.14 17.79
N THR A 18 -4.53 4.56 18.27
CA THR A 18 -3.67 5.48 17.51
C THR A 18 -3.16 4.79 16.25
N ASP A 19 -2.72 5.57 15.25
CA ASP A 19 -2.12 5.01 14.02
C ASP A 19 -0.99 4.03 14.32
N LYS A 20 -0.14 4.36 15.31
CA LYS A 20 0.96 3.51 15.75
C LYS A 20 0.47 2.18 16.31
N GLN A 21 -0.52 2.21 17.19
CA GLN A 21 -1.08 1.00 17.80
C GLN A 21 -1.83 0.15 16.77
N PHE A 22 -2.53 0.77 15.81
CA PHE A 22 -3.16 0.06 14.71
C PHE A 22 -2.10 -0.63 13.83
N TRP A 23 -1.00 0.05 13.54
CA TRP A 23 0.09 -0.52 12.77
C TRP A 23 0.78 -1.69 13.51
N GLU A 24 1.04 -1.55 14.81
CA GLU A 24 1.56 -2.62 15.67
C GLU A 24 0.61 -3.84 15.67
N LEU A 25 -0.71 -3.61 15.78
CA LEU A 25 -1.72 -4.67 15.69
C LEU A 25 -1.61 -5.44 14.36
N CYS A 26 -1.53 -4.72 13.23
CA CYS A 26 -1.37 -5.35 11.92
C CYS A 26 -0.05 -6.13 11.80
N HIS A 27 1.05 -5.58 12.34
CA HIS A 27 2.37 -6.21 12.30
C HIS A 27 2.40 -7.52 13.10
N ASP A 28 1.83 -7.51 14.29
CA ASP A 28 1.85 -8.65 15.21
C ASP A 28 0.90 -9.78 14.79
N ASN A 29 -0.03 -9.51 13.86
CA ASN A 29 -1.13 -10.41 13.48
C ASN A 29 -1.27 -10.50 11.94
N GLY A 30 -0.14 -10.69 11.24
CA GLY A 30 -0.06 -10.61 9.77
C GLY A 30 -0.92 -11.61 8.98
N GLU A 31 -1.46 -12.65 9.61
CA GLU A 31 -2.43 -13.55 8.99
C GLU A 31 -3.84 -12.93 8.81
N PHE A 32 -4.13 -11.83 9.50
CA PHE A 32 -5.42 -11.15 9.43
C PHE A 32 -5.36 -9.88 8.61
N GLN A 33 -6.48 -9.60 7.92
CA GLN A 33 -6.69 -8.33 7.25
C GLN A 33 -7.46 -7.40 8.20
N PHE A 34 -6.79 -6.35 8.66
CA PHE A 34 -7.39 -5.30 9.47
C PHE A 34 -7.68 -4.05 8.64
N GLU A 35 -8.84 -3.44 8.89
CA GLU A 35 -9.12 -2.06 8.47
C GLU A 35 -9.40 -1.18 9.68
N HIS A 36 -9.22 0.13 9.53
CA HIS A 36 -9.54 1.14 10.53
C HIS A 36 -10.51 2.16 9.92
N THR A 37 -11.64 2.41 10.57
CA THR A 37 -12.60 3.42 10.12
C THR A 37 -12.14 4.82 10.52
N ALA A 38 -12.68 5.86 9.86
CA ALA A 38 -12.44 7.25 10.24
C ALA A 38 -12.97 7.58 11.65
N GLN A 39 -13.88 6.75 12.16
CA GLN A 39 -14.48 6.86 13.49
C GLN A 39 -13.64 6.15 14.57
N GLY A 40 -12.54 5.51 14.20
CA GLY A 40 -11.66 4.80 15.12
C GLY A 40 -12.05 3.35 15.40
N GLU A 41 -12.88 2.73 14.55
CA GLU A 41 -13.27 1.32 14.72
C GLU A 41 -12.31 0.40 13.97
N VAL A 42 -11.95 -0.74 14.57
CA VAL A 42 -11.15 -1.77 13.91
C VAL A 42 -12.06 -2.81 13.30
N ILE A 43 -11.78 -3.13 12.05
CA ILE A 43 -12.50 -4.11 11.25
C ILE A 43 -11.58 -5.31 11.05
N ILE A 44 -12.05 -6.50 11.34
CA ILE A 44 -11.36 -7.75 11.01
C ILE A 44 -12.10 -8.40 9.85
N MET A 45 -11.41 -8.54 8.72
CA MET A 45 -11.93 -9.20 7.53
C MET A 45 -11.56 -10.68 7.55
N PRO A 46 -12.51 -11.60 7.31
CA PRO A 46 -12.18 -13.01 7.15
C PRO A 46 -11.45 -13.24 5.82
N PRO A 47 -10.75 -14.38 5.67
CA PRO A 47 -10.14 -14.75 4.40
C PRO A 47 -11.15 -14.76 3.26
N THR A 48 -10.74 -14.23 2.12
CA THR A 48 -11.57 -14.15 0.93
C THR A 48 -11.81 -15.53 0.32
N GLY A 49 -13.08 -15.92 0.16
CA GLY A 49 -13.45 -17.18 -0.51
C GLY A 49 -13.11 -17.20 -2.01
N GLY A 50 -12.94 -18.39 -2.59
CA GLY A 50 -12.42 -18.56 -3.96
C GLY A 50 -13.18 -17.81 -5.08
N ASN A 51 -14.51 -17.67 -4.95
CA ASN A 51 -15.31 -16.90 -5.93
C ASN A 51 -14.98 -15.40 -5.89
N THR A 52 -14.84 -14.83 -4.70
CA THR A 52 -14.45 -13.42 -4.53
C THR A 52 -13.01 -13.24 -4.98
N SER A 53 -12.09 -14.13 -4.60
CA SER A 53 -10.69 -14.09 -5.05
C SER A 53 -10.57 -14.10 -6.59
N ARG A 54 -11.33 -14.97 -7.29
CA ARG A 54 -11.38 -15.02 -8.76
C ARG A 54 -11.92 -13.73 -9.38
N ARG A 55 -12.81 -13.02 -8.71
CA ARG A 55 -13.32 -11.72 -9.18
C ARG A 55 -12.28 -10.63 -8.95
N ASN A 56 -11.68 -10.58 -7.78
CA ASN A 56 -10.67 -9.57 -7.41
C ASN A 56 -9.48 -9.63 -8.37
N ILE A 57 -8.96 -10.82 -8.68
CA ILE A 57 -7.84 -10.96 -9.61
C ILE A 57 -8.19 -10.46 -11.02
N LYS A 58 -9.41 -10.72 -11.52
CA LYS A 58 -9.85 -10.22 -12.84
C LYS A 58 -9.94 -8.69 -12.89
N ILE A 59 -10.39 -8.07 -11.80
CA ILE A 59 -10.46 -6.61 -11.68
C ILE A 59 -9.04 -6.04 -11.64
N ALA A 60 -8.20 -6.54 -10.74
CA ALA A 60 -6.82 -6.10 -10.57
C ALA A 60 -6.01 -6.27 -11.87
N THR A 61 -6.15 -7.39 -12.59
CA THR A 61 -5.46 -7.60 -13.87
C THR A 61 -5.89 -6.59 -14.94
N GLN A 62 -7.19 -6.29 -15.07
CA GLN A 62 -7.66 -5.30 -16.04
C GLN A 62 -7.15 -3.90 -15.71
N LEU A 63 -7.20 -3.53 -14.44
CA LEU A 63 -6.72 -2.24 -13.95
C LEU A 63 -5.20 -2.10 -14.15
N GLU A 64 -4.45 -3.16 -13.86
CA GLU A 64 -3.01 -3.25 -14.08
C GLU A 64 -2.64 -3.12 -15.55
N ASN A 65 -3.35 -3.84 -16.44
CA ASN A 65 -3.12 -3.74 -17.88
C ASN A 65 -3.35 -2.31 -18.40
N TRP A 66 -4.42 -1.65 -17.93
CA TRP A 66 -4.66 -0.25 -18.25
C TRP A 66 -3.58 0.66 -17.67
N SER A 67 -3.19 0.47 -16.40
CA SER A 67 -2.17 1.30 -15.75
C SER A 67 -0.84 1.25 -16.49
N ARG A 68 -0.39 0.05 -16.88
CA ARG A 68 0.84 -0.15 -17.67
C ARG A 68 0.83 0.60 -18.99
N GLN A 69 -0.31 0.63 -19.69
CA GLN A 69 -0.42 1.30 -20.97
C GLN A 69 -0.36 2.83 -20.85
N ASN A 70 -0.78 3.38 -19.70
CA ASN A 70 -0.89 4.82 -19.51
C ASN A 70 0.28 5.39 -18.69
N ASN A 71 0.97 4.57 -17.90
CA ASN A 71 2.06 4.97 -17.02
C ASN A 71 1.72 6.15 -16.09
N LEU A 72 0.48 6.19 -15.59
CA LEU A 72 -0.02 7.29 -14.76
C LEU A 72 -0.01 6.96 -13.26
N GLY A 73 0.40 5.75 -12.87
CA GLY A 73 0.33 5.28 -11.49
C GLY A 73 0.57 3.79 -11.34
N GLU A 74 0.34 3.29 -10.13
CA GLU A 74 0.59 1.90 -9.74
C GLU A 74 -0.67 1.21 -9.24
N THR A 75 -0.83 -0.07 -9.59
CA THR A 75 -1.95 -0.90 -9.15
C THR A 75 -1.51 -1.79 -7.98
N PHE A 76 -2.38 -1.93 -6.99
CA PHE A 76 -2.16 -2.81 -5.84
C PHE A 76 -3.26 -3.87 -5.76
N ASP A 77 -2.91 -5.01 -5.17
CA ASP A 77 -3.82 -6.14 -5.00
C ASP A 77 -4.83 -5.89 -3.87
N SER A 78 -5.62 -6.92 -3.54
CA SER A 78 -6.73 -6.80 -2.59
C SER A 78 -6.29 -6.72 -1.12
N ASN A 79 -4.99 -6.68 -0.82
CA ASN A 79 -4.46 -6.68 0.55
C ASN A 79 -3.64 -5.42 0.89
N GLY A 80 -3.46 -4.50 -0.06
CA GLY A 80 -2.78 -3.23 0.19
C GLY A 80 -3.59 -2.36 1.16
N GLY A 81 -3.00 -2.01 2.31
CA GLY A 81 -3.59 -1.07 3.27
C GLY A 81 -3.26 0.38 2.92
N PHE A 82 -4.30 1.22 2.79
CA PHE A 82 -4.14 2.64 2.43
C PHE A 82 -4.79 3.55 3.46
N LYS A 83 -4.00 4.52 3.95
CA LYS A 83 -4.53 5.64 4.72
C LYS A 83 -5.23 6.63 3.79
N LEU A 84 -6.49 6.92 4.09
CA LEU A 84 -7.34 7.85 3.35
C LEU A 84 -7.33 9.24 4.00
N PRO A 85 -7.65 10.32 3.25
CA PRO A 85 -7.64 11.68 3.78
C PRO A 85 -8.56 11.92 4.98
N ASN A 86 -9.61 11.11 5.14
CA ASN A 86 -10.50 11.16 6.29
C ASN A 86 -9.98 10.41 7.53
N GLY A 87 -8.74 9.89 7.48
CA GLY A 87 -8.08 9.17 8.59
C GLY A 87 -8.35 7.67 8.62
N ALA A 88 -9.19 7.12 7.74
CA ALA A 88 -9.43 5.68 7.67
C ALA A 88 -8.24 4.93 7.05
N ASN A 89 -7.98 3.69 7.49
CA ASN A 89 -7.06 2.75 6.81
C ASN A 89 -7.90 1.64 6.17
N ARG A 90 -7.89 1.51 4.84
CA ARG A 90 -8.75 0.55 4.11
C ARG A 90 -7.94 -0.29 3.12
N SER A 91 -8.42 -1.49 2.85
CA SER A 91 -7.81 -2.45 1.94
C SER A 91 -8.82 -2.88 0.87
N PRO A 92 -8.94 -2.10 -0.22
CA PRO A 92 -9.95 -2.37 -1.27
C PRO A 92 -9.64 -3.65 -2.06
N ASP A 93 -10.63 -4.21 -2.75
CA ASP A 93 -10.48 -5.42 -3.60
C ASP A 93 -9.50 -5.24 -4.78
N ALA A 94 -9.30 -3.99 -5.21
CA ALA A 94 -8.26 -3.53 -6.12
C ALA A 94 -8.16 -2.01 -5.99
N CYS A 95 -6.96 -1.45 -6.11
CA CYS A 95 -6.81 0.00 -6.19
C CYS A 95 -5.68 0.41 -7.12
N TRP A 96 -5.82 1.63 -7.61
CA TRP A 96 -4.81 2.30 -8.41
C TRP A 96 -4.47 3.63 -7.75
N VAL A 97 -3.18 3.91 -7.64
CA VAL A 97 -2.66 5.13 -7.04
C VAL A 97 -1.92 5.90 -8.12
N LYS A 98 -2.35 7.14 -8.36
CA LYS A 98 -1.70 8.02 -9.32
C LYS A 98 -0.23 8.25 -8.92
N ARG A 99 0.66 8.27 -9.90
CA ARG A 99 2.11 8.50 -9.71
C ARG A 99 2.37 9.85 -9.02
N ASP A 100 1.56 10.86 -9.31
CA ASP A 100 1.56 12.18 -8.64
C ASP A 100 1.40 12.11 -7.11
N LYS A 101 0.91 10.99 -6.54
CA LYS A 101 0.87 10.82 -5.09
C LYS A 101 2.27 10.82 -4.47
N MET A 102 3.30 10.49 -5.23
CA MET A 102 4.70 10.67 -4.79
C MET A 102 5.02 12.15 -4.57
N GLN A 103 4.52 13.02 -5.45
CA GLN A 103 4.64 14.47 -5.26
C GLN A 103 3.84 14.93 -4.03
N GLU A 104 2.66 14.38 -3.79
CA GLU A 104 1.88 14.67 -2.58
C GLU A 104 2.67 14.34 -1.30
N TYR A 105 3.43 13.24 -1.25
CA TYR A 105 4.28 12.94 -0.10
C TYR A 105 5.38 14.00 0.10
N ILE A 106 6.03 14.44 -0.97
CA ILE A 106 7.03 15.50 -0.93
C ILE A 106 6.40 16.82 -0.45
N ASP A 107 5.24 17.18 -0.99
CA ASP A 107 4.50 18.40 -0.64
C ASP A 107 4.04 18.38 0.84
N ASN A 108 3.84 17.19 1.42
CA ASN A 108 3.52 16.99 2.84
C ASN A 108 4.75 16.79 3.73
N GLY A 109 5.97 17.06 3.23
CA GLY A 109 7.19 17.16 4.02
C GLY A 109 8.11 15.95 3.98
N ALA A 110 7.84 14.94 3.14
CA ALA A 110 8.83 13.90 2.87
C ALA A 110 10.07 14.53 2.18
N LYS A 111 11.27 14.18 2.67
CA LYS A 111 12.53 14.76 2.18
C LYS A 111 13.18 13.95 1.05
N LEU A 112 12.82 12.68 0.93
CA LEU A 112 13.28 11.76 -0.09
C LEU A 112 12.21 10.67 -0.25
N ALA A 113 11.88 10.31 -1.48
CA ALA A 113 11.04 9.15 -1.77
C ALA A 113 11.53 8.44 -3.02
N TRP A 114 11.40 7.11 -3.03
CA TRP A 114 11.67 6.28 -4.21
C TRP A 114 10.39 5.61 -4.68
N LEU A 115 10.13 5.69 -5.97
CA LEU A 115 9.18 4.81 -6.65
C LEU A 115 9.99 3.79 -7.44
N ILE A 116 10.04 2.56 -6.93
CA ILE A 116 10.76 1.45 -7.54
C ILE A 116 9.75 0.66 -8.38
N ASP A 117 10.01 0.55 -9.68
CA ASP A 117 9.23 -0.24 -10.63
C ASP A 117 10.09 -1.41 -11.16
N PRO A 118 10.01 -2.59 -10.52
CA PRO A 118 10.73 -3.79 -10.95
C PRO A 118 10.41 -4.26 -12.37
N LYS A 119 9.20 -3.98 -12.88
CA LYS A 119 8.79 -4.47 -14.20
C LYS A 119 9.44 -3.67 -15.31
N ARG A 120 9.65 -2.37 -15.06
CA ARG A 120 10.35 -1.48 -15.98
C ARG A 120 11.83 -1.36 -15.68
N GLU A 121 12.29 -1.97 -14.60
CA GLU A 121 13.63 -1.80 -14.04
C GLU A 121 13.97 -0.33 -13.81
N VAL A 122 13.01 0.47 -13.33
CA VAL A 122 13.20 1.92 -13.14
C VAL A 122 13.06 2.30 -11.68
N VAL A 123 13.88 3.25 -11.24
CA VAL A 123 13.68 3.95 -9.96
C VAL A 123 13.50 5.44 -10.20
N GLU A 124 12.39 5.99 -9.74
CA GLU A 124 12.17 7.43 -9.69
C GLU A 124 12.47 7.97 -8.30
N ILE A 125 13.26 9.04 -8.24
CA ILE A 125 13.70 9.68 -7.01
C ILE A 125 13.05 11.06 -6.92
N TYR A 126 12.32 11.26 -5.84
CA TYR A 126 11.59 12.49 -5.55
C TYR A 126 12.26 13.24 -4.40
N ARG A 127 12.47 14.55 -4.58
CA ARG A 127 13.05 15.45 -3.58
C ARG A 127 12.29 16.79 -3.54
N PRO A 128 12.27 17.51 -2.42
CA PRO A 128 11.65 18.83 -2.35
C PRO A 128 12.25 19.82 -3.34
N ASN A 129 11.39 20.51 -4.10
CA ASN A 129 11.77 21.56 -5.07
C ASN A 129 12.74 21.10 -6.17
N GLN A 130 12.72 19.81 -6.52
CA GLN A 130 13.52 19.27 -7.62
C GLN A 130 12.61 18.52 -8.60
N GLU A 131 13.02 18.47 -9.86
CA GLU A 131 12.40 17.58 -10.83
C GLU A 131 12.68 16.11 -10.45
N VAL A 132 11.76 15.23 -10.85
CA VAL A 132 11.88 13.79 -10.60
C VAL A 132 13.09 13.25 -11.38
N GLU A 133 14.03 12.65 -10.65
CA GLU A 133 15.17 11.97 -11.26
C GLU A 133 14.77 10.51 -11.57
N VAL A 134 15.05 10.04 -12.77
CA VAL A 134 14.69 8.70 -13.23
C VAL A 134 15.96 7.92 -13.55
N LEU A 135 16.17 6.80 -12.86
CA LEU A 135 17.28 5.89 -13.09
C LEU A 135 16.78 4.62 -13.78
N GLU A 136 17.40 4.26 -14.90
CA GLU A 136 17.13 3.02 -15.65
C GLU A 136 18.10 1.92 -15.23
N SER A 137 17.56 0.75 -14.87
CA SER A 137 18.22 -0.44 -14.35
C SER A 137 19.35 -0.15 -13.34
N PRO A 138 19.14 0.69 -12.30
CA PRO A 138 20.19 0.99 -11.32
C PRO A 138 20.50 -0.24 -10.45
N ASN A 139 21.78 -0.50 -10.18
CA ASN A 139 22.18 -1.54 -9.23
C ASN A 139 21.89 -1.16 -7.77
N SER A 140 21.80 0.14 -7.45
CA SER A 140 21.50 0.62 -6.11
C SER A 140 21.02 2.08 -6.13
N VAL A 141 20.40 2.53 -5.04
CA VAL A 141 20.09 3.95 -4.78
C VAL A 141 20.56 4.38 -3.39
N SER A 142 21.06 5.61 -3.29
CA SER A 142 21.58 6.19 -2.04
C SER A 142 20.48 6.88 -1.25
N GLY A 143 20.50 6.71 0.08
CA GLY A 143 19.67 7.45 1.04
C GLY A 143 20.04 8.92 1.22
N GLU A 144 21.13 9.37 0.58
CA GLU A 144 21.62 10.75 0.59
C GLU A 144 21.78 11.31 2.02
N ASP A 145 21.65 12.63 2.17
CA ASP A 145 21.72 13.30 3.47
C ASP A 145 20.45 13.03 4.33
N VAL A 146 19.39 12.47 3.75
CA VAL A 146 18.15 12.12 4.47
C VAL A 146 18.33 10.86 5.29
N LEU A 147 19.05 9.87 4.74
CA LEU A 147 19.45 8.63 5.40
C LEU A 147 20.97 8.42 5.23
N PRO A 148 21.80 9.16 5.99
CA PRO A 148 23.25 9.18 5.76
C PRO A 148 23.88 7.79 5.81
N GLY A 149 24.58 7.42 4.74
CA GLY A 149 25.29 6.14 4.61
C GLY A 149 24.41 4.93 4.26
N PHE A 150 23.09 5.12 4.12
CA PHE A 150 22.19 4.07 3.64
C PHE A 150 22.29 3.94 2.12
N VAL A 151 22.38 2.70 1.64
CA VAL A 151 22.33 2.37 0.20
C VAL A 151 21.39 1.18 0.06
N LEU A 152 20.36 1.32 -0.77
CA LEU A 152 19.46 0.24 -1.13
C LEU A 152 20.05 -0.51 -2.32
N ASP A 153 20.49 -1.75 -2.08
CA ASP A 153 20.89 -2.69 -3.14
C ASP A 153 19.63 -3.19 -3.87
N LEU A 154 19.61 -3.05 -5.19
CA LEU A 154 18.48 -3.38 -6.04
C LEU A 154 18.68 -4.69 -6.83
N ALA A 155 19.84 -5.36 -6.71
CA ALA A 155 20.18 -6.55 -7.50
C ALA A 155 19.27 -7.78 -7.28
N GLN A 156 18.42 -7.76 -6.25
CA GLN A 156 17.41 -8.78 -5.97
C GLN A 156 15.97 -8.23 -6.03
N ILE A 157 15.82 -6.96 -6.44
CA ILE A 157 14.55 -6.23 -6.45
C ILE A 157 14.13 -5.93 -7.90
N LEU A 158 15.05 -5.42 -8.72
CA LEU A 158 14.88 -5.24 -10.17
C LEU A 158 15.33 -6.51 -10.89
#